data_AF-A0A951UKB4-F1
#
_entry.id   AF-A0A951UKB4-F1
#
_cell.length_a   1.000
_cell.length_b   1.000
_cell.length_c   1.000
_cell.angle_alpha   90.00
_cell.angle_beta   90.00
_cell.angle_gamma   90.00
#
_symmetry.space_group_name_H-M   'P 1'
#
loop_
_entity.id
_entity.type
_entity.pdbx_description
1 polymer ?
#
loop_
_entity_poly.entity_id
_entity_poly.type
_entity_poly.pdbx_seq_one_letter_code
_entity_poly.pdbx_strand_id
1 'polypeptide(L)'
;MPLINIFITYIIWRFKKSQHSLIDSNAKNSLNFQISITIYIIIWLIIVLFMAKNGGSYLGDITNHNSKFAWRFNQYLSMFGLPIYLLIMLQMVCSISAAITAYQGKLYRYPLTIRFFR
;
A
#
# COMPACT_ATOMS: atom_id res chain seq x y z
N MET A 1 1.98 5.31 8.38
CA MET A 1 0.95 5.73 7.42
C MET A 1 1.57 5.96 6.05
N PRO A 2 1.06 5.32 4.98
CA PRO A 2 1.70 5.26 3.66
C PRO A 2 1.90 6.63 2.98
N LEU A 3 1.02 7.61 3.23
CA LEU A 3 1.09 8.93 2.60
C LEU A 3 2.27 9.80 3.09
N ILE A 4 2.54 9.81 4.40
CA ILE A 4 3.63 10.60 5.00
C ILE A 4 5.00 10.12 4.48
N ASN A 5 5.15 8.81 4.26
CA ASN A 5 6.39 8.21 3.78
C ASN A 5 6.74 8.66 2.35
N ILE A 6 5.74 8.81 1.48
CA ILE A 6 5.92 9.27 0.09
C ILE A 6 6.44 10.70 0.08
N PHE A 7 5.82 11.60 0.86
CA PHE A 7 6.27 12.99 0.94
C PHE A 7 7.68 13.10 1.52
N ILE A 8 8.00 12.36 2.58
CA ILE A 8 9.33 12.37 3.19
C ILE A 8 10.39 11.85 2.21
N THR A 9 10.16 10.71 1.56
CA THR A 9 11.10 10.17 0.58
C THR A 9 11.24 11.06 -0.66
N TYR A 10 10.16 11.71 -1.10
CA TYR A 10 10.19 12.66 -2.20
C TYR A 10 10.99 13.92 -1.85
N ILE A 11 10.77 14.48 -0.66
CA ILE A 11 11.50 15.65 -0.16
C ILE A 11 12.99 15.32 0.00
N ILE A 12 13.33 14.21 0.66
CA ILE A 12 14.71 13.76 0.83
C ILE A 12 15.38 13.53 -0.53
N TRP A 13 14.67 12.92 -1.48
CA TRP A 13 15.16 12.74 -2.84
C TRP A 13 15.49 14.08 -3.51
N ARG A 14 14.59 15.07 -3.45
CA ARG A 14 14.83 16.41 -4.02
C ARG A 14 16.07 17.09 -3.44
N PHE A 15 16.36 16.91 -2.16
CA PHE A 15 17.53 17.49 -1.50
C PHE A 15 18.83 16.71 -1.75
N LYS A 16 18.78 15.37 -1.85
CA LYS A 16 19.97 14.53 -2.01
C LYS A 16 20.30 14.12 -3.46
N LYS A 17 19.44 14.45 -4.43
CA LYS A 17 19.61 14.08 -5.85
C LYS A 17 20.96 14.51 -6.45
N SER A 18 21.58 15.58 -5.98
CA SER A 18 22.81 16.14 -6.56
C SER A 18 24.10 15.42 -6.15
N GLN A 19 24.09 14.53 -5.14
CA GLN A 19 25.34 14.05 -4.53
C GLN A 19 25.82 12.66 -5.02
N HIS A 20 24.94 11.73 -5.40
CA HIS A 20 25.35 10.39 -5.87
C HIS A 20 24.31 9.71 -6.78
N SER A 21 24.73 9.19 -7.94
CA SER A 21 23.87 8.50 -8.91
C SER A 21 23.19 7.22 -8.37
N LEU A 22 23.86 6.52 -7.46
CA LEU A 22 23.31 5.36 -6.76
C LEU A 22 22.18 5.74 -5.80
N ILE A 23 22.32 6.88 -5.10
CA ILE A 23 21.31 7.38 -4.17
C ILE A 23 20.07 7.85 -4.95
N ASP A 24 20.26 8.54 -6.09
CA ASP A 24 19.16 8.93 -6.98
C ASP A 24 18.37 7.69 -7.46
N SER A 25 19.08 6.64 -7.89
CA SER A 25 18.45 5.43 -8.41
C SER A 25 17.71 4.62 -7.34
N ASN A 26 18.29 4.45 -6.16
CA ASN A 26 17.66 3.74 -5.05
C ASN A 26 16.45 4.52 -4.50
N ALA A 27 16.51 5.85 -4.45
CA ALA A 27 15.40 6.70 -4.04
C ALA A 27 14.22 6.62 -5.04
N LYS A 28 14.49 6.65 -6.35
CA LYS A 28 13.46 6.45 -7.38
C LYS A 28 12.77 5.09 -7.25
N ASN A 29 13.53 4.01 -7.02
CA ASN A 29 12.97 2.67 -6.83
C ASN A 29 12.09 2.57 -5.58
N SER A 30 12.52 3.16 -4.46
CA SER A 30 11.71 3.22 -3.24
C SER A 30 10.42 4.03 -3.44
N LEU A 31 10.49 5.15 -4.15
CA LEU A 31 9.31 5.95 -4.50
C LEU A 31 8.33 5.16 -5.36
N ASN A 32 8.82 4.49 -6.41
CA ASN A 32 7.99 3.62 -7.26
C ASN A 32 7.25 2.54 -6.45
N PHE A 33 7.91 1.96 -5.44
CA PHE A 33 7.30 0.98 -4.53
C PHE A 33 6.20 1.56 -3.64
N GLN A 34 6.47 2.69 -2.99
CA GLN A 34 5.47 3.34 -2.14
C GLN A 34 4.24 3.80 -2.95
N ILE A 35 4.45 4.31 -4.16
CA ILE A 35 3.36 4.67 -5.08
C ILE A 35 2.55 3.44 -5.47
N SER A 36 3.21 2.33 -5.85
CA SER A 36 2.53 1.09 -6.25
C SER A 36 1.64 0.54 -5.13
N ILE A 37 2.16 0.45 -3.90
CA ILE A 37 1.39 0.00 -2.73
C ILE A 37 0.19 0.92 -2.47
N THR A 38 0.38 2.23 -2.59
CA THR A 38 -0.71 3.19 -2.37
C THR A 38 -1.83 3.01 -3.38
N ILE A 39 -1.49 2.77 -4.65
CA ILE A 39 -2.47 2.46 -5.69
C ILE A 39 -3.21 1.15 -5.38
N TYR A 40 -2.51 0.09 -4.96
CA TYR A 40 -3.16 -1.17 -4.58
C TYR A 40 -4.13 -0.99 -3.40
N ILE A 41 -3.78 -0.20 -2.39
CA ILE A 41 -4.66 0.09 -1.25
C ILE A 41 -5.90 0.88 -1.70
N ILE A 42 -5.75 1.86 -2.59
CA ILE A 42 -6.88 2.66 -3.11
C ILE A 42 -7.85 1.77 -3.91
N ILE A 43 -7.33 0.94 -4.81
CA ILE A 43 -8.14 -0.01 -5.59
C ILE A 43 -8.91 -0.94 -4.65
N TRP A 44 -8.22 -1.49 -3.65
CA TRP A 44 -8.83 -2.38 -2.67
C TRP A 44 -9.93 -1.68 -1.85
N LEU A 45 -9.72 -0.43 -1.43
CA LEU A 45 -10.72 0.37 -0.71
C LEU A 45 -11.98 0.59 -1.57
N ILE A 46 -11.80 0.88 -2.86
CA ILE A 46 -12.91 1.07 -3.81
C ILE A 46 -13.71 -0.24 -3.96
N ILE A 47 -13.03 -1.39 -4.07
CA ILE A 47 -13.68 -2.71 -4.15
C ILE A 47 -14.49 -2.99 -2.88
N VAL A 48 -13.93 -2.76 -1.69
CA VAL A 48 -14.64 -2.95 -0.41
C VAL A 48 -15.86 -2.05 -0.32
N LEU A 49 -15.76 -0.78 -0.72
CA LEU A 49 -16.89 0.15 -0.73
C LEU A 49 -17.99 -0.26 -1.72
N PHE A 50 -17.60 -0.79 -2.89
CA PHE A 50 -18.55 -1.31 -3.88
C PHE A 50 -19.26 -2.57 -3.38
N MET A 51 -18.52 -3.52 -2.80
CA MET A 51 -19.09 -4.74 -2.23
C MET A 51 -19.95 -4.47 -1.00
N ALA A 52 -19.57 -3.52 -0.14
CA ALA A 52 -20.38 -3.10 1.01
C ALA A 52 -21.77 -2.61 0.59
N LYS A 53 -21.86 -1.93 -0.56
CA LYS A 53 -23.13 -1.47 -1.14
C LYS A 53 -23.92 -2.59 -1.82
N ASN A 54 -23.26 -3.55 -2.47
CA ASN A 54 -23.92 -4.52 -3.36
C ASN A 54 -24.10 -5.95 -2.79
N GLY A 55 -23.37 -6.36 -1.74
CA GLY A 55 -23.29 -7.78 -1.34
C GLY A 55 -24.12 -8.18 -0.12
N GLY A 56 -25.29 -8.82 -0.33
CA GLY A 56 -25.95 -9.71 0.65
C GLY A 56 -27.46 -9.59 0.87
N SER A 57 -28.21 -10.40 0.10
CA SER A 57 -29.49 -11.11 0.37
C SER A 57 -30.79 -10.37 0.80
N TYR A 58 -31.71 -10.28 -0.17
CA TYR A 58 -33.15 -9.90 -0.04
C TYR A 58 -33.97 -10.69 1.01
N LEU A 59 -33.42 -11.78 1.58
CA LEU A 59 -34.09 -12.65 2.55
C LEU A 59 -33.75 -12.34 4.02
N GLY A 60 -32.59 -11.72 4.29
CA GLY A 60 -32.19 -11.30 5.64
C GLY A 60 -32.64 -9.88 6.01
N ASP A 61 -33.22 -9.15 5.05
CA ASP A 61 -33.65 -7.77 5.24
C ASP A 61 -35.03 -7.61 5.88
N ILE A 62 -35.81 -8.70 5.93
CA ILE A 62 -37.18 -8.73 6.44
C ILE A 62 -37.23 -8.64 7.99
N THR A 63 -36.13 -8.90 8.71
CA THR A 63 -36.21 -9.19 10.15
C THR A 63 -35.57 -8.21 11.14
N ASN A 64 -34.87 -7.13 10.76
CA ASN A 64 -34.38 -6.20 11.81
C ASN A 64 -34.12 -4.75 11.39
N HIS A 65 -34.58 -3.82 12.22
CA HIS A 65 -34.48 -2.37 12.03
C HIS A 65 -33.19 -1.84 12.69
N ASN A 66 -32.37 -1.14 11.89
CA ASN A 66 -31.28 -0.23 12.25
C ASN A 66 -29.83 -0.79 12.39
N SER A 67 -28.89 -0.15 11.66
CA SER A 67 -27.42 -0.36 11.54
C SER A 67 -26.86 -1.39 10.52
N LYS A 68 -27.67 -1.91 9.58
CA LYS A 68 -27.26 -2.92 8.58
C LYS A 68 -26.00 -2.57 7.75
N PHE A 69 -25.72 -1.29 7.51
CA PHE A 69 -24.50 -0.85 6.80
C PHE A 69 -23.22 -1.07 7.62
N ALA A 70 -23.24 -0.75 8.92
CA ALA A 70 -22.07 -0.85 9.79
C ALA A 70 -21.62 -2.30 9.96
N TRP A 71 -22.58 -3.24 10.13
CA TRP A 71 -22.29 -4.67 10.22
C TRP A 71 -21.67 -5.23 8.92
N ARG A 72 -22.19 -4.82 7.75
CA ARG A 72 -21.62 -5.21 6.45
C ARG A 72 -20.21 -4.66 6.26
N PHE A 73 -20.01 -3.38 6.57
CA PHE A 73 -18.70 -2.75 6.50
C PHE A 73 -17.68 -3.47 7.39
N ASN A 74 -18.07 -3.81 8.63
CA ASN A 74 -17.21 -4.53 9.56
C ASN A 74 -16.89 -5.96 9.09
N GLN A 75 -17.87 -6.67 8.53
CA GLN A 75 -17.67 -8.03 7.99
C GLN A 75 -16.69 -8.04 6.81
N TYR A 76 -16.80 -7.09 5.88
CA TYR A 76 -15.85 -6.96 4.78
C TYR A 76 -14.45 -6.53 5.25
N LEU A 77 -14.36 -5.61 6.22
CA LEU A 77 -13.07 -5.23 6.81
C LEU A 77 -12.36 -6.43 7.46
N SER A 78 -13.11 -7.31 8.12
CA SER A 78 -12.59 -8.54 8.73
C SER A 78 -12.11 -9.56 7.70
N MET A 79 -12.91 -9.85 6.66
CA MET A 79 -12.55 -10.84 5.63
C MET A 79 -11.34 -10.40 4.79
N PHE A 80 -11.26 -9.10 4.46
CA PHE A 80 -10.17 -8.60 3.65
C PHE A 80 -8.99 -8.06 4.48
N GLY A 81 -9.12 -7.93 5.79
CA GLY A 81 -8.05 -7.47 6.69
C GLY A 81 -6.83 -8.39 6.69
N LEU A 82 -7.03 -9.71 6.64
CA LEU A 82 -5.94 -10.70 6.59
C LEU A 82 -4.94 -10.46 5.42
N PRO A 83 -5.40 -10.30 4.16
CA PRO A 83 -4.53 -9.91 3.05
C PRO A 83 -3.73 -8.62 3.29
N ILE A 84 -4.34 -7.62 3.95
CA ILE A 84 -3.66 -6.36 4.28
C ILE A 84 -2.53 -6.59 5.29
N TYR A 85 -2.77 -7.37 6.34
CA TYR A 85 -1.73 -7.71 7.31
C TYR A 85 -0.54 -8.43 6.65
N LEU A 86 -0.81 -9.33 5.69
CA LEU A 86 0.23 -10.00 4.91
C LEU A 86 1.02 -9.02 4.02
N LEU A 87 0.35 -8.06 3.38
CA LEU A 87 0.99 -6.99 2.59
C LEU A 87 1.90 -6.10 3.46
N ILE A 88 1.46 -5.76 4.68
CA ILE A 88 2.27 -4.97 5.62
C ILE A 88 3.50 -5.77 6.08
N MET A 89 3.36 -7.06 6.34
CA MET A 89 4.48 -7.95 6.68
C MET A 89 5.50 -8.02 5.53
N LEU A 90 5.03 -8.21 4.29
CA LEU A 90 5.89 -8.17 3.11
C LEU A 90 6.60 -6.81 2.95
N GLN A 91 5.91 -5.71 3.23
CA GLN A 91 6.49 -4.38 3.18
C GLN A 91 7.63 -4.19 4.19
N MET A 92 7.49 -4.74 5.40
CA MET A 92 8.54 -4.70 6.41
C MET A 92 9.78 -5.46 5.92
N VAL A 93 9.61 -6.68 5.41
CA VAL A 93 10.70 -7.49 4.83
C VAL A 93 11.39 -6.76 3.66
N CYS A 94 10.60 -6.16 2.75
CA CYS A 94 11.12 -5.37 1.65
C CYS A 94 11.92 -4.15 2.12
N SER A 95 11.46 -3.44 3.17
CA SER A 95 12.19 -2.30 3.71
C SER A 95 13.55 -2.70 4.32
N ILE A 96 13.60 -3.85 5.01
CA ILE A 96 14.83 -4.42 5.58
C ILE A 96 15.81 -4.82 4.46
N SER A 97 15.33 -5.57 3.46
CA SER A 97 16.16 -5.98 2.32
C SER A 97 16.72 -4.79 1.52
N ALA A 98 15.93 -3.72 1.39
CA ALA A 98 16.38 -2.49 0.76
C ALA A 98 17.45 -1.76 1.59
N ALA A 99 17.30 -1.71 2.92
CA ALA A 99 18.30 -1.14 3.81
C ALA A 99 19.64 -1.91 3.74
N ILE A 100 19.59 -3.25 3.75
CA ILE A 100 20.77 -4.11 3.61
C ILE A 100 21.46 -3.87 2.26
N THR A 101 20.69 -3.78 1.18
CA THR A 101 21.26 -3.60 -0.17
C THR A 101 21.83 -2.19 -0.37
N ALA A 102 21.20 -1.17 0.24
CA ALA A 102 21.73 0.19 0.26
C ALA A 102 23.06 0.26 1.04
N TYR A 103 23.20 -0.48 2.13
CA TYR A 103 24.46 -0.61 2.88
C TYR A 103 25.58 -1.23 2.04
N GLN A 104 25.25 -2.16 1.15
CA GLN A 104 26.21 -2.79 0.21
C GLN A 104 26.56 -1.91 -1.01
N GLY A 105 25.97 -0.71 -1.14
CA GLY A 105 26.16 0.16 -2.31
C GLY A 105 25.57 -0.41 -3.61
N LYS A 106 24.70 -1.42 -3.52
CA LYS A 106 24.05 -2.05 -4.68
C LYS A 106 22.65 -1.48 -4.91
N LEU A 107 22.15 -1.69 -6.12
CA LEU A 107 20.85 -1.18 -6.55
C LEU A 107 19.77 -2.21 -6.23
N TYR A 108 18.89 -1.93 -5.27
CA TYR A 108 17.82 -2.86 -4.89
C TYR A 108 16.62 -2.72 -5.82
N ARG A 109 16.14 -3.84 -6.35
CA ARG A 109 14.91 -3.90 -7.15
C ARG A 109 13.79 -4.45 -6.28
N TYR A 110 12.90 -3.57 -5.85
CA TYR A 110 11.74 -3.97 -5.06
C TYR A 110 10.79 -4.86 -5.89
N PRO A 111 10.38 -6.02 -5.37
CA PRO A 111 9.33 -6.82 -5.99
C PRO A 111 8.00 -6.05 -5.95
N LEU A 112 7.13 -6.28 -6.94
CA LEU A 112 5.79 -5.67 -7.06
C LEU A 112 5.77 -4.15 -7.32
N THR A 113 6.81 -3.60 -7.95
CA THR A 113 6.88 -2.18 -8.33
C THR A 113 6.42 -1.92 -9.76
N ILE A 114 5.44 -1.03 -9.90
CA ILE A 114 5.11 -0.37 -11.16
C ILE A 114 6.10 0.80 -11.32
N ARG A 115 6.81 0.84 -12.46
CA ARG A 115 7.83 1.87 -12.72
C ARG A 115 7.17 3.15 -13.23
N PHE A 116 7.02 4.15 -12.37
CA PHE A 116 6.55 5.48 -12.76
C PHE A 116 7.69 6.41 -13.15
N PHE A 117 8.81 6.35 -12.42
CA PHE A 117 9.99 7.15 -12.69
C PHE A 117 11.15 6.26 -13.16
N ARG A 118 11.73 6.58 -14.32
CA ARG A 118 12.93 5.93 -14.90
C ARG A 118 14.21 6.71 -14.57
#